data_AF-A0A8X6L2C0-F1
#
_entry.id   AF-A0A8X6L2C0-F1
#
_cell.length_a   1.000
_cell.length_b   1.000
_cell.length_c   1.000
_cell.angle_alpha   90.00
_cell.angle_beta   90.00
_cell.angle_gamma   90.00
#
_symmetry.space_group_name_H-M   'P 1'
#
loop_
_entity.id
_entity.type
_entity.pdbx_description
1 polymer ?
#
loop_
_entity_poly.entity_id
_entity_poly.type
_entity_poly.pdbx_seq_one_letter_code
_entity_poly.pdbx_strand_id
1 'polypeptide(L)'
;MICKRYARANNRHLDNYNPSSPSKYIIYLDANNLYGWAMSQALRYGDFKWISPHTFNTEQILSIHENSEIGYVFEVDLEYPTELHNLHSDYSLAPEKLLIKKHMISPISRNILQTFDLKTFMKVKN
;
A
#
# COMPACT_ATOMS: atom_id res chain seq x y z
N MET A 1 -0.82 -5.29 2.73
CA MET A 1 -2.19 -5.42 3.27
C MET A 1 -2.04 -5.57 4.77
N ILE A 2 -2.52 -4.59 5.53
CA ILE A 2 -2.36 -4.45 7.00
C ILE A 2 -2.91 -5.63 7.79
N CYS A 3 -3.76 -6.44 7.15
CA CYS A 3 -4.45 -7.53 7.82
C CYS A 3 -3.69 -8.84 7.62
N LYS A 4 -3.16 -9.38 8.71
CA LYS A 4 -2.81 -10.80 8.76
C LYS A 4 -4.03 -11.63 8.41
N ARG A 5 -3.84 -12.68 7.61
CA ARG A 5 -4.92 -13.61 7.20
C ARG A 5 -5.74 -14.16 8.38
N TYR A 6 -5.09 -14.28 9.55
CA TYR A 6 -5.73 -14.65 10.79
C TYR A 6 -5.20 -13.78 11.94
N ALA A 7 -6.12 -13.25 12.73
CA ALA A 7 -5.84 -12.56 13.97
C ALA A 7 -6.89 -12.99 15.02
N ARG A 8 -6.45 -13.16 16.27
CA ARG A 8 -7.32 -13.50 17.39
C ARG A 8 -7.07 -12.51 18.53
N ALA A 9 -8.13 -11.88 19.00
CA ALA A 9 -8.08 -11.03 20.17
C ALA A 9 -7.87 -11.87 21.44
N ASN A 10 -7.21 -11.28 22.43
CA ASN A 10 -7.08 -11.80 23.78
C ASN A 10 -7.24 -10.61 24.73
N ASN A 11 -8.47 -10.24 25.08
CA ASN A 11 -8.70 -9.14 26.00
C ASN A 11 -9.74 -9.52 27.05
N ARG A 12 -9.68 -8.84 28.20
CA ARG A 12 -10.46 -9.13 29.41
C ARG A 12 -11.99 -9.07 29.24
N HIS A 13 -12.47 -8.53 28.12
CA HIS A 13 -13.90 -8.41 27.83
C HIS A 13 -14.44 -9.60 27.03
N LEU A 14 -13.60 -10.60 26.71
CA LEU A 14 -13.99 -11.82 26.00
C LEU A 14 -14.07 -13.00 26.96
N ASP A 15 -15.06 -13.88 26.76
CA ASP A 15 -15.29 -15.07 27.60
C ASP A 15 -14.10 -16.05 27.62
N ASN A 16 -13.27 -16.03 26.57
CA ASN A 16 -12.11 -16.91 26.42
C ASN A 16 -10.77 -16.22 26.74
N TYR A 17 -10.79 -15.13 27.52
CA TYR A 17 -9.59 -14.40 27.93
C TYR A 17 -8.62 -15.30 28.69
N ASN A 18 -7.35 -15.30 28.27
CA ASN A 18 -6.27 -15.98 28.97
C ASN A 18 -5.34 -14.96 29.63
N PRO A 19 -5.31 -14.84 30.98
CA PRO A 19 -4.46 -13.89 31.69
C PRO A 19 -2.96 -14.20 31.58
N SER A 20 -2.57 -15.43 31.25
CA SER A 20 -1.18 -15.81 31.03
C SER A 20 -0.64 -15.42 29.65
N SER A 21 -1.52 -14.98 28.73
CA SER A 21 -1.14 -14.54 27.39
C SER A 21 -1.19 -13.00 27.28
N PRO A 22 -0.36 -12.38 26.42
CA PRO A 22 -0.40 -10.94 26.20
C PRO A 22 -1.79 -10.45 25.77
N SER A 23 -2.20 -9.28 26.27
CA SER A 23 -3.44 -8.65 25.84
C SER A 23 -3.38 -8.23 24.36
N LYS A 24 -4.41 -8.58 23.59
CA LYS A 24 -4.54 -8.27 22.16
C LYS A 24 -5.94 -7.76 21.86
N TYR A 25 -6.01 -6.62 21.19
CA TYR A 25 -7.24 -6.01 20.72
C TYR A 25 -7.23 -6.00 19.19
N ILE A 26 -8.40 -6.18 18.58
CA ILE A 26 -8.58 -6.00 17.13
C ILE A 26 -9.38 -4.71 16.98
N ILE A 27 -8.83 -3.76 16.23
CA ILE A 27 -9.47 -2.48 15.95
C ILE A 27 -10.04 -2.50 14.53
N TYR A 28 -11.25 -1.97 14.38
CA TYR A 28 -11.84 -1.70 13.09
C TYR A 28 -11.82 -0.19 12.87
N LEU A 29 -11.03 0.26 11.89
CA LEU A 29 -10.92 1.65 11.50
C LEU A 29 -11.54 1.80 10.11
N ASP A 30 -12.43 2.77 9.97
CA ASP A 30 -13.01 3.15 8.69
C ASP A 30 -12.97 4.68 8.54
N ALA A 31 -12.67 5.13 7.33
CA ALA A 31 -12.60 6.55 7.02
C ALA A 31 -13.95 7.03 6.49
N ASN A 32 -14.71 7.74 7.33
CA ASN A 32 -15.97 8.36 6.91
C ASN A 32 -15.71 9.40 5.81
N ASN A 33 -16.31 9.18 4.63
CA ASN A 33 -16.18 10.07 3.47
C ASN A 33 -14.74 10.30 2.98
N LEU A 34 -13.98 9.22 2.79
CA LEU A 34 -12.59 9.27 2.31
C LEU A 34 -12.41 10.11 1.04
N TYR A 35 -13.27 9.91 0.03
CA TYR A 35 -13.18 10.66 -1.23
C TYR A 35 -13.50 12.14 -1.04
N GLY A 36 -14.52 12.49 -0.24
CA GLY A 36 -14.83 13.89 0.03
C GLY A 36 -13.71 14.61 0.77
N TRP A 37 -13.07 13.94 1.73
CA TRP A 37 -11.87 14.48 2.40
C TRP A 37 -10.69 14.64 1.43
N ALA A 38 -10.46 13.68 0.53
CA ALA A 38 -9.43 13.80 -0.50
C ALA A 38 -9.72 14.94 -1.49
N MET A 39 -11.01 15.13 -1.85
CA MET A 39 -11.45 16.21 -2.73
C MET A 39 -11.41 17.59 -2.08
N SER A 40 -11.36 17.68 -0.76
CA SER A 40 -11.17 18.95 -0.05
C SER A 40 -9.70 19.36 0.09
N GLN A 41 -8.75 18.51 -0.32
CA GLN A 41 -7.32 18.86 -0.32
C GLN A 41 -6.98 19.77 -1.50
N ALA A 42 -5.78 20.37 -1.49
CA ALA A 42 -5.26 21.11 -2.63
C ALA A 42 -5.07 20.17 -3.84
N LEU A 43 -5.93 20.30 -4.86
CA LEU A 43 -5.88 19.48 -6.07
C LEU A 43 -5.48 20.32 -7.29
N ARG A 44 -4.72 19.70 -8.19
CA ARG A 44 -4.32 20.30 -9.47
C ARG A 44 -5.48 20.22 -10.43
N TYR A 45 -5.94 21.36 -10.93
CA TYR A 45 -7.13 21.44 -11.77
C TYR A 45 -6.90 22.01 -13.17
N GLY A 46 -5.73 22.60 -13.46
CA GLY A 46 -5.48 23.25 -14.75
C GLY A 46 -4.02 23.70 -14.96
N ASP A 47 -3.79 24.37 -16.09
CA ASP A 47 -2.52 25.00 -16.48
C ASP A 47 -1.29 24.09 -16.46
N PHE A 48 -1.47 22.82 -16.82
CA PHE A 48 -0.38 21.86 -16.92
C PHE A 48 0.67 22.29 -17.95
N LYS A 49 1.92 22.38 -17.51
CA LYS A 49 3.08 22.73 -18.34
C LYS A 49 4.21 21.76 -18.08
N TRP A 50 4.90 21.38 -19.14
CA TRP A 50 6.17 20.67 -19.02
C TRP A 50 7.26 21.64 -18.57
N ILE A 51 8.08 21.18 -17.64
CA ILE A 51 9.24 21.90 -17.10
C ILE A 51 10.51 21.11 -17.44
N SER A 52 11.65 21.81 -17.50
CA SER A 52 12.93 21.14 -17.72
C SER A 52 13.22 20.18 -16.55
N PRO A 53 13.67 18.94 -16.82
CA PRO A 53 14.09 18.00 -15.77
C PRO A 53 15.21 18.55 -14.87
N HIS A 54 15.99 19.52 -15.37
CA HIS A 54 17.09 20.14 -14.65
C HIS A 54 16.65 21.32 -13.75
N THR A 55 15.37 21.63 -13.69
CA THR A 55 14.84 22.73 -12.86
C THR A 55 14.91 22.41 -11.37
N PHE A 56 14.77 21.15 -10.99
CA PHE A 56 14.70 20.72 -9.60
C PHE A 56 15.76 19.67 -9.29
N ASN A 57 16.33 19.76 -8.09
CA ASN A 57 17.07 18.67 -7.46
C ASN A 57 16.22 18.01 -6.35
N THR A 58 16.70 16.89 -5.81
CA THR A 58 15.97 16.11 -4.79
C THR A 58 15.61 16.92 -3.55
N GLU A 59 16.51 17.76 -3.03
CA GLU A 59 16.26 18.58 -1.84
C GLU A 59 15.17 19.63 -2.09
N GLN A 60 15.18 20.23 -3.28
CA GLN A 60 14.13 21.15 -3.69
C GLN A 60 12.79 20.43 -3.82
N ILE A 61 12.75 19.23 -4.40
CA ILE A 61 11.51 18.44 -4.51
C ILE A 61 10.94 18.15 -3.12
N LEU A 62 11.78 17.71 -2.18
CA LEU A 62 11.36 17.34 -0.83
C LEU A 62 10.96 18.54 0.06
N SER A 63 11.33 19.76 -0.33
CA SER A 63 10.97 20.98 0.40
C SER A 63 9.71 21.69 -0.13
N ILE A 64 9.10 21.20 -1.22
CA ILE A 64 7.83 21.74 -1.73
C ILE A 64 6.71 21.49 -0.72
N HIS A 65 6.02 22.55 -0.33
CA HIS A 65 4.88 22.46 0.57
C HIS A 65 3.66 21.85 -0.12
N GLU A 66 2.94 20.95 0.57
CA GLU A 66 1.76 20.24 0.05
C GLU A 66 0.62 21.18 -0.38
N ASN A 67 0.47 22.31 0.31
CA ASN A 67 -0.55 23.34 0.02
C ASN A 67 0.02 24.53 -0.78
N SER A 68 1.09 24.30 -1.55
CA SER A 68 1.60 25.28 -2.51
C SER A 68 0.54 25.62 -3.57
N GLU A 69 0.52 26.88 -4.01
CA GLU A 69 -0.34 27.33 -5.12
C GLU A 69 -0.04 26.57 -6.43
N ILE A 70 1.24 26.21 -6.64
CA ILE A 70 1.69 25.42 -7.80
C ILE A 70 2.04 24.01 -7.34
N GLY A 71 1.43 23.01 -7.98
CA GLY A 71 1.72 21.59 -7.76
C GLY A 71 2.54 20.96 -8.90
N TYR A 72 3.35 19.95 -8.57
CA TYR A 72 4.29 19.32 -9.51
C TYR A 72 4.10 17.80 -9.60
N VAL A 73 4.02 17.25 -10.83
CA VAL A 73 4.10 15.79 -11.06
C VAL A 73 5.54 15.49 -11.44
N PHE A 74 6.18 14.55 -10.75
CA PHE A 74 7.51 14.09 -11.09
C PHE A 74 7.45 12.65 -11.60
N GLU A 75 8.06 12.41 -12.74
CA GLU A 75 8.42 11.07 -13.20
C GLU A 75 9.86 10.83 -12.76
N VAL A 76 10.08 9.82 -11.91
CA VAL A 76 11.36 9.57 -11.24
C VAL A 76 11.66 8.09 -11.22
N ASP A 77 12.95 7.76 -11.28
CA ASP A 77 13.45 6.44 -10.92
C ASP A 77 13.69 6.40 -9.41
N LEU A 78 13.22 5.34 -8.75
CA LEU A 78 13.35 5.16 -7.30
C LEU A 78 14.10 3.87 -7.00
N GLU A 79 15.05 3.94 -6.06
CA GLU A 79 15.63 2.76 -5.44
C GLU A 79 14.88 2.44 -4.15
N TYR A 80 14.48 1.17 -3.96
CA TYR A 80 13.79 0.73 -2.75
C TYR A 80 14.63 -0.28 -1.95
N PRO A 81 15.37 0.19 -0.92
CA PRO A 81 16.32 -0.64 -0.18
C PRO A 81 15.70 -1.89 0.46
N THR A 82 16.41 -3.01 0.38
CA THR A 82 15.91 -4.34 0.78
C THR A 82 15.62 -4.42 2.29
N GLU A 83 16.42 -3.72 3.09
CA GLU A 83 16.27 -3.63 4.54
C GLU A 83 14.92 -3.03 4.97
N LEU A 84 14.27 -2.23 4.11
CA LEU A 84 12.97 -1.60 4.39
C LEU A 84 11.78 -2.50 4.03
N HIS A 85 11.98 -3.61 3.30
CA HIS A 85 10.88 -4.42 2.76
C HIS A 85 10.06 -5.07 3.88
N ASN A 86 10.73 -5.58 4.92
CA ASN A 86 10.04 -6.14 6.08
C ASN A 86 9.30 -5.06 6.87
N LEU A 87 9.91 -3.88 7.04
CA LEU A 87 9.34 -2.76 7.78
C LEU A 87 8.07 -2.22 7.10
N HIS A 88 8.08 -2.09 5.76
CA HIS A 88 6.92 -1.60 5.01
C HIS A 88 6.05 -2.73 4.44
N SER A 89 6.12 -3.94 5.01
CA SER A 89 5.34 -5.08 4.52
C SER A 89 3.82 -4.86 4.59
N ASP A 90 3.35 -4.08 5.56
CA ASP A 90 1.93 -3.72 5.70
C ASP A 90 1.48 -2.73 4.62
N TYR A 91 2.33 -1.72 4.33
CA TYR A 91 2.11 -0.62 3.38
C TYR A 91 3.34 -0.41 2.49
N SER A 92 3.53 -1.28 1.50
CA SER A 92 4.65 -1.17 0.59
C SER A 92 4.53 0.11 -0.23
N LEU A 93 5.65 0.83 -0.37
CA LEU A 93 5.72 2.06 -1.16
C LEU A 93 5.91 1.72 -2.63
N ALA A 94 5.34 2.54 -3.51
CA ALA A 94 5.44 2.41 -4.97
C ALA A 94 5.18 0.97 -5.50
N PRO A 95 4.02 0.35 -5.19
CA PRO A 95 3.75 -1.02 -5.63
C PRO A 95 3.65 -1.10 -7.16
N GLU A 96 4.41 -2.01 -7.76
CA GLU A 96 4.37 -2.28 -9.19
C GLU A 96 3.30 -3.29 -9.58
N LYS A 97 2.67 -3.06 -10.74
CA LYS A 97 1.75 -4.04 -11.34
C LYS A 97 2.55 -5.13 -12.05
N LEU A 98 2.73 -6.26 -11.40
CA LEU A 98 3.51 -7.39 -11.92
C LEU A 98 2.63 -8.61 -12.23
N LEU A 99 3.01 -9.36 -13.27
CA LEU A 99 2.46 -10.69 -13.53
C LEU A 99 3.06 -11.68 -12.53
N ILE A 100 2.22 -12.24 -11.66
CA ILE A 100 2.64 -13.17 -10.62
C ILE A 100 3.05 -14.52 -11.24
N LYS A 101 4.31 -14.90 -11.07
CA LYS A 101 4.85 -16.19 -11.49
C LYS A 101 4.48 -17.28 -10.48
N LYS A 102 4.38 -18.54 -10.91
CA LYS A 102 3.99 -19.69 -10.07
C LYS A 102 4.83 -19.83 -8.78
N HIS A 103 6.14 -19.51 -8.84
CA HIS A 103 7.03 -19.61 -7.68
C HIS A 103 6.79 -18.51 -6.64
N MET A 104 6.25 -17.35 -7.04
CA MET A 104 5.92 -16.22 -6.15
C MET A 104 4.65 -16.49 -5.31
N ILE A 105 3.88 -17.52 -5.68
CA ILE A 105 2.64 -17.88 -4.99
C ILE A 105 2.98 -18.67 -3.73
N SER A 106 2.42 -18.28 -2.58
CA SER A 106 2.59 -19.00 -1.33
C SER A 106 2.09 -20.45 -1.43
N PRO A 107 2.65 -21.41 -0.67
CA PRO A 107 2.18 -22.80 -0.70
C PRO A 107 0.67 -22.96 -0.44
N ILE A 108 0.12 -22.18 0.50
CA ILE A 108 -1.32 -22.18 0.81
C ILE A 108 -2.13 -21.69 -0.39
N SER A 109 -1.71 -20.58 -1.01
CA SER A 109 -2.38 -20.06 -2.20
C SER A 109 -2.33 -21.05 -3.36
N ARG A 110 -1.24 -21.81 -3.53
CA ARG A 110 -1.17 -22.88 -4.55
C ARG A 110 -2.17 -24.00 -4.28
N ASN A 111 -2.30 -24.42 -3.03
CA ASN A 111 -3.28 -25.43 -2.63
C ASN A 111 -4.71 -24.96 -2.97
N ILE A 112 -5.05 -23.73 -2.61
CA ILE A 112 -6.37 -23.14 -2.93
C ILE A 112 -6.62 -23.14 -4.45
N LEU A 113 -5.64 -22.73 -5.26
CA LEU A 113 -5.78 -22.75 -6.72
C LEU A 113 -6.06 -24.16 -7.25
N GLN A 114 -5.40 -25.18 -6.71
CA GLN A 114 -5.61 -26.57 -7.12
C GLN A 114 -6.97 -27.10 -6.66
N THR A 115 -7.35 -26.86 -5.41
CA THR A 115 -8.62 -27.32 -4.83
C THR A 115 -9.84 -26.77 -5.58
N PHE A 116 -9.74 -25.53 -6.07
CA PHE A 116 -10.85 -24.86 -6.76
C PHE A 116 -10.66 -24.77 -8.28
N ASP A 117 -9.67 -25.48 -8.86
CA ASP A 117 -9.31 -25.46 -10.28
C ASP A 117 -9.23 -24.04 -10.89
N LEU A 118 -8.60 -23.12 -10.15
CA LEU A 118 -8.49 -21.72 -10.53
C LEU A 118 -7.27 -21.50 -11.41
N LYS A 119 -7.46 -20.81 -12.54
CA LYS A 119 -6.38 -20.43 -13.45
C LYS A 119 -5.60 -19.25 -12.87
N THR A 120 -4.27 -19.34 -12.88
CA THR A 120 -3.41 -18.16 -12.71
C THR A 120 -3.55 -17.24 -13.92
N PHE A 121 -3.52 -15.93 -13.70
CA PHE A 121 -3.59 -14.91 -14.76
C PHE A 121 -2.40 -15.08 -15.72
N MET A 122 -2.61 -15.82 -16.82
CA MET A 122 -1.62 -16.00 -17.88
C MET A 122 -2.01 -15.17 -19.10
N LYS A 123 -1.15 -14.18 -19.39
CA LYS A 123 -1.11 -13.28 -20.56
C LYS A 123 -2.36 -12.45 -20.85
N VAL A 124 -2.21 -11.13 -20.69
CA VAL A 124 -2.94 -10.17 -21.52
C VAL A 124 -2.51 -10.46 -22.96
N LYS A 125 -3.46 -10.77 -23.85
CA LYS A 125 -3.19 -10.83 -25.28
C LYS A 125 -2.75 -9.43 -25.72
N ASN A 126 -1.57 -9.32 -26.32
CA ASN A 126 -1.15 -8.12 -27.05
C ASN A 126 -2.13 -7.82 -28.18
#